data_AF-A0AAP2VMT2-F1
#
_entry.id   AF-A0AAP2VMT2-F1
#
_cell.length_a   1.000
_cell.length_b   1.000
_cell.length_c   1.000
_cell.angle_alpha   90.00
_cell.angle_beta   90.00
_cell.angle_gamma   90.00
#
_symmetry.space_group_name_H-M   'P 1'
#
loop_
_entity.id
_entity.type
_entity.pdbx_description
1 polymer ?
#
loop_
_entity_poly.entity_id
_entity_poly.type
_entity_poly.pdbx_seq_one_letter_code
_entity_poly.pdbx_strand_id
1 'polypeptide(L)'
;MSSLPSGVRLVRLLNEHLNDIMSCERTNTASIHLYCTGPYWVAFEYSAYQLRRAFPDSEVTPMRLFGYPFPVVMVSVTDRSLRSYARKHILRRDDKDYKQLTVPRLSLMDYQEWHAGEVEGLPLLS
;
A
#
# COMPACT_ATOMS: atom_id res chain seq x y z
N MET A 1 16.75 15.70 -1.02
CA MET A 1 15.95 14.47 -0.81
C MET A 1 16.33 13.93 0.56
N SER A 2 15.37 13.51 1.39
CA SER A 2 15.65 13.05 2.77
C SER A 2 16.66 11.89 2.78
N SER A 3 17.67 11.96 3.66
CA SER A 3 18.76 10.97 3.78
C SER A 3 18.37 9.68 4.53
N LEU A 4 17.13 9.56 5.00
CA LEU A 4 16.69 8.40 5.77
C LEU A 4 16.47 7.17 4.87
N PRO A 5 16.95 5.98 5.28
CA PRO A 5 16.66 4.72 4.59
C PRO A 5 15.16 4.45 4.48
N SER A 6 14.73 3.75 3.42
CA SER A 6 13.31 3.52 3.14
C SER A 6 12.58 2.82 4.28
N GLY A 7 13.22 1.83 4.92
CA GLY A 7 12.66 1.14 6.07
C GLY A 7 12.40 2.07 7.26
N VAL A 8 13.29 3.03 7.52
CA VAL A 8 13.10 4.02 8.61
C VAL A 8 11.94 4.95 8.28
N ARG A 9 11.78 5.36 7.00
CA ARG A 9 10.63 6.17 6.57
C ARG A 9 9.32 5.39 6.70
N LEU A 10 9.31 4.09 6.38
CA LEU A 10 8.16 3.22 6.54
C LEU A 10 7.76 3.07 8.01
N VAL A 11 8.72 2.76 8.90
CA VAL A 11 8.46 2.64 10.34
C VAL A 11 7.90 3.95 10.90
N ARG A 12 8.48 5.09 10.49
CA ARG A 12 7.98 6.41 10.89
C ARG A 12 6.55 6.66 10.41
N LEU A 13 6.26 6.38 9.14
CA LEU A 13 4.92 6.51 8.56
C LEU A 13 3.89 5.70 9.34
N LEU A 14 4.20 4.44 9.65
CA LEU A 14 3.30 3.56 10.40
C LEU A 14 3.13 4.07 11.84
N ASN A 15 4.20 4.46 12.52
CA ASN A 15 4.11 4.99 13.89
C ASN A 15 3.27 6.27 13.98
N GLU A 16 3.36 7.15 12.98
CA GLU A 16 2.66 8.45 12.99
C GLU A 16 1.22 8.34 12.45
N HIS A 17 0.96 7.46 11.48
CA HIS A 17 -0.27 7.50 10.67
C HIS A 17 -1.00 6.16 10.50
N LEU A 18 -0.60 5.07 11.17
CA LEU A 18 -1.23 3.75 10.98
C LEU A 18 -2.75 3.77 11.11
N ASN A 19 -3.28 4.41 12.16
CA ASN A 19 -4.73 4.43 12.40
C ASN A 19 -5.49 5.15 11.27
N ASP A 20 -4.94 6.27 10.79
CA ASP A 20 -5.55 7.04 9.70
C ASP A 20 -5.50 6.26 8.38
N ILE A 21 -4.37 5.59 8.10
CA ILE A 21 -4.20 4.72 6.94
C ILE A 21 -5.23 3.59 6.97
N MET A 22 -5.35 2.87 8.09
CA MET A 22 -6.28 1.73 8.19
C MET A 22 -7.75 2.17 8.15
N SER A 23 -8.07 3.33 8.73
CA SER A 23 -9.41 3.92 8.62
C SER A 23 -9.76 4.27 7.17
N CYS A 24 -8.79 4.84 6.44
CA CYS A 24 -8.93 5.15 5.03
C CYS A 24 -9.14 3.87 4.21
N GLU A 25 -8.29 2.86 4.40
CA GLU A 25 -8.37 1.61 3.63
C GLU A 25 -9.68 0.86 3.85
N ARG A 26 -10.23 0.85 5.08
CA ARG A 26 -11.51 0.17 5.38
C ARG A 26 -12.67 0.62 4.48
N THR A 27 -12.66 1.86 4.03
CA THR A 27 -13.74 2.44 3.20
C THR A 27 -13.32 2.67 1.75
N ASN A 28 -12.06 2.38 1.40
CA ASN A 28 -11.48 2.67 0.10
C ASN A 28 -11.88 1.63 -0.96
N THR A 29 -12.89 1.94 -1.75
CA THR A 29 -13.35 1.01 -2.81
C THR A 29 -12.89 1.37 -4.22
N ALA A 30 -12.28 2.54 -4.44
CA ALA A 30 -12.05 3.06 -5.79
C ALA A 30 -10.82 3.98 -5.93
N SER A 31 -9.93 4.00 -4.95
CA SER A 31 -8.66 4.75 -5.01
C SER A 31 -7.48 3.85 -4.69
N ILE A 32 -6.28 4.27 -5.12
CA ILE A 32 -5.02 3.75 -4.56
C ILE A 32 -4.37 4.91 -3.81
N HIS A 33 -4.17 4.73 -2.51
CA HIS A 33 -3.43 5.61 -1.62
C HIS A 33 -1.98 5.17 -1.58
N LEU A 34 -1.07 6.07 -1.95
CA LEU A 34 0.36 5.79 -2.09
C LEU A 34 1.17 6.71 -1.19
N TYR A 35 2.06 6.13 -0.39
CA TYR A 35 2.90 6.85 0.56
C TYR A 35 4.37 6.72 0.15
N CYS A 36 5.08 7.85 0.14
CA CYS A 36 6.48 7.87 -0.28
C CYS A 36 7.38 7.35 0.84
N THR A 37 8.20 6.33 0.54
CA THR A 37 9.26 5.84 1.43
C THR A 37 10.66 6.09 0.85
N GLY A 38 10.77 6.99 -0.13
CA GLY A 38 12.03 7.45 -0.71
C GLY A 38 12.09 7.11 -2.20
N PRO A 39 12.86 6.11 -2.64
CA PRO A 39 12.82 5.61 -4.02
C PRO A 39 11.60 4.72 -4.32
N TYR A 40 10.82 4.36 -3.28
CA TYR A 40 9.64 3.52 -3.37
C TYR A 40 8.38 4.25 -2.93
N TRP A 41 7.25 3.77 -3.43
CA TRP A 41 5.92 4.13 -3.00
C TRP A 41 5.23 2.88 -2.50
N VAL A 42 4.55 2.99 -1.35
CA VAL A 42 3.87 1.86 -0.71
C VAL A 42 2.38 2.12 -0.59
N ALA A 43 1.59 1.05 -0.68
CA ALA A 43 0.17 1.03 -0.43
C ALA A 43 -0.16 -0.12 0.53
N PHE A 44 -1.32 -0.05 1.19
CA PHE A 44 -1.77 -1.04 2.18
C PHE A 44 -3.16 -1.58 1.80
N GLU A 45 -3.48 -2.81 2.21
CA GLU A 45 -4.82 -3.41 2.12
C GLU A 45 -5.48 -3.27 0.74
N TYR A 46 -6.63 -2.58 0.64
CA TYR A 46 -7.38 -2.42 -0.61
C TYR A 46 -6.56 -1.66 -1.67
N SER A 47 -5.85 -0.61 -1.28
CA SER A 47 -4.89 0.07 -2.16
C SER A 47 -3.76 -0.88 -2.60
N ALA A 48 -3.24 -1.71 -1.70
CA ALA A 48 -2.17 -2.67 -2.01
C ALA A 48 -2.62 -3.69 -3.06
N TYR A 49 -3.81 -4.26 -2.91
CA TYR A 49 -4.38 -5.19 -3.89
C TYR A 49 -4.53 -4.54 -5.27
N GLN A 50 -5.12 -3.35 -5.32
CA GLN A 50 -5.32 -2.63 -6.58
C GLN A 50 -3.98 -2.22 -7.21
N LEU A 51 -2.98 -1.89 -6.38
CA LEU A 51 -1.63 -1.63 -6.84
C LEU A 51 -0.97 -2.89 -7.41
N ARG A 52 -1.13 -4.06 -6.76
CA ARG A 52 -0.65 -5.36 -7.26
C ARG A 52 -1.26 -5.72 -8.62
N ARG A 53 -2.54 -5.42 -8.83
CA ARG A 53 -3.21 -5.59 -10.13
C ARG A 53 -2.65 -4.67 -11.21
N ALA A 54 -2.34 -3.42 -10.86
CA ALA A 54 -1.76 -2.45 -11.77
C ALA A 54 -0.27 -2.74 -12.08
N PHE A 55 0.43 -3.37 -11.15
CA PHE A 55 1.84 -3.72 -11.24
C PHE A 55 2.07 -5.19 -10.85
N PRO A 56 1.85 -6.15 -11.77
CA PRO A 56 1.99 -7.58 -11.48
C PRO A 56 3.39 -8.06 -11.07
N ASP A 57 4.41 -7.20 -11.16
CA ASP A 57 5.77 -7.47 -10.70
C ASP A 57 6.12 -6.75 -9.38
N SER A 58 5.13 -6.08 -8.75
CA SER A 58 5.34 -5.36 -7.49
C SER A 58 5.67 -6.30 -6.34
N GLU A 59 6.49 -5.83 -5.39
CA GLU A 59 6.81 -6.57 -4.18
C GLU A 59 5.61 -6.54 -3.22
N VAL A 60 5.12 -7.71 -2.83
CA VAL A 60 4.09 -7.89 -1.80
C VAL A 60 4.78 -8.26 -0.50
N THR A 61 4.41 -7.58 0.59
CA THR A 61 4.98 -7.79 1.91
C THR A 61 3.84 -7.93 2.91
N PRO A 62 3.50 -9.15 3.33
CA PRO A 62 2.59 -9.38 4.45
C PRO A 62 3.34 -9.05 5.76
N MET A 63 2.68 -8.34 6.68
CA MET A 63 3.31 -7.81 7.89
C MET A 63 2.42 -8.00 9.11
N ARG A 64 3.05 -8.13 10.28
CA ARG A 64 2.40 -8.01 11.59
C ARG A 64 2.80 -6.69 12.21
N LEU A 65 1.82 -5.85 12.50
CA LEU A 65 2.04 -4.54 13.13
C LEU A 65 1.72 -4.64 14.62
N PHE A 66 2.61 -4.11 15.46
CA PHE A 66 2.40 -4.08 16.89
C PHE A 66 1.13 -3.27 17.23
N GLY A 67 0.24 -3.84 18.04
CA GLY A 67 -1.03 -3.20 18.40
C GLY A 67 -2.13 -3.30 17.34
N TYR A 68 -1.91 -3.99 16.21
CA TYR A 68 -2.95 -4.26 15.22
C TYR A 68 -3.33 -5.75 15.22
N PRO A 69 -4.63 -6.09 15.38
CA PRO A 69 -5.06 -7.46 15.67
C PRO A 69 -4.97 -8.43 14.48
N PHE A 70 -4.85 -7.92 13.26
CA PHE A 70 -4.83 -8.71 12.03
C PHE A 70 -3.53 -8.47 11.26
N PRO A 71 -3.08 -9.41 10.41
CA PRO A 71 -2.04 -9.12 9.43
C PRO A 71 -2.42 -7.93 8.56
N VAL A 72 -1.41 -7.23 8.06
CA VAL A 72 -1.56 -6.15 7.10
C VAL A 72 -0.72 -6.48 5.87
N VAL A 73 -1.30 -6.36 4.68
CA VAL A 73 -0.56 -6.54 3.43
C VAL A 73 -0.15 -5.19 2.87
N MET A 74 1.15 -5.04 2.62
CA MET A 74 1.72 -3.89 1.94
C MET A 74 2.19 -4.30 0.55
N VAL A 75 2.05 -3.40 -0.43
CA VAL A 75 2.65 -3.55 -1.75
C VAL A 75 3.52 -2.35 -2.05
N SER A 76 4.70 -2.58 -2.61
CA SER A 76 5.64 -1.52 -2.97
C SER A 76 5.95 -1.50 -4.46
N VAL A 77 6.11 -0.29 -5.00
CA VAL A 77 6.54 -0.04 -6.38
C VAL A 77 7.64 1.01 -6.41
N THR A 78 8.50 0.95 -7.42
CA THR A 78 9.51 1.99 -7.61
C THR A 78 8.84 3.28 -8.08
N ASP A 79 9.41 4.40 -7.66
CA ASP A 79 9.03 5.72 -8.13
C ASP A 79 9.12 5.84 -9.67
N ARG A 80 10.10 5.19 -10.30
CA ARG A 80 10.22 5.12 -11.77
C ARG A 80 9.00 4.46 -12.42
N SER A 81 8.59 3.29 -11.91
CA SER A 81 7.43 2.56 -12.41
C SER A 81 6.15 3.36 -12.23
N LEU A 82 5.97 3.98 -11.04
CA LEU A 82 4.81 4.79 -10.74
C LEU A 82 4.70 6.02 -11.64
N ARG A 83 5.80 6.75 -11.88
CA ARG A 83 5.81 7.90 -12.80
C ARG A 83 5.43 7.50 -14.23
N SER A 84 5.90 6.33 -14.69
CA SER A 84 5.53 5.81 -16.01
C SER A 84 4.03 5.51 -16.09
N TYR A 85 3.47 4.89 -15.05
CA TYR A 85 2.05 4.58 -14.95
C TYR A 85 1.20 5.86 -14.88
N ALA A 86 1.58 6.81 -14.04
CA ALA A 86 0.87 8.07 -13.84
C ALA A 86 0.73 8.91 -15.11
N ARG A 87 1.66 8.81 -16.07
CA ARG A 87 1.55 9.51 -17.37
C ARG A 87 0.35 9.06 -18.20
N LYS A 88 -0.21 7.88 -17.92
CA LYS A 88 -1.32 7.28 -18.66
C LYS A 88 -2.61 7.20 -17.84
N HIS A 89 -2.59 7.65 -16.58
CA HIS A 89 -3.68 7.45 -15.62
C HIS A 89 -3.98 8.72 -14.82
N ILE A 90 -5.19 8.79 -14.26
CA ILE A 90 -5.66 9.98 -13.54
C ILE A 90 -5.14 9.95 -12.09
N LEU A 91 -4.25 10.89 -11.77
CA LEU A 91 -3.87 11.25 -10.41
C LEU A 91 -4.89 12.26 -9.86
N ARG A 92 -5.56 11.91 -8.76
CA ARG A 92 -6.41 12.84 -7.99
C ARG A 92 -5.60 13.77 -7.10
N ARG A 93 -4.49 13.27 -6.57
CA ARG A 93 -3.51 14.05 -5.80
C ARG A 93 -2.12 13.59 -6.17
N ASP A 94 -1.21 14.55 -6.30
CA ASP A 94 0.19 14.32 -6.66
C ASP A 94 1.12 15.14 -5.74
N ASP A 95 1.12 14.80 -4.46
CA ASP A 95 1.98 15.44 -3.48
C ASP A 95 3.33 14.74 -3.40
N LYS A 96 4.31 15.41 -2.77
CA LYS A 96 5.67 14.90 -2.62
C LYS A 96 5.73 13.58 -1.85
N ASP A 97 4.95 13.47 -0.77
CA ASP A 97 4.98 12.32 0.13
C ASP A 97 3.71 11.46 0.05
N TYR A 98 2.70 11.90 -0.71
CA TYR A 98 1.42 11.22 -0.85
C TYR A 98 0.87 11.35 -2.28
N LYS A 99 0.35 10.25 -2.82
CA LYS A 99 -0.32 10.25 -4.13
C LYS A 99 -1.64 9.49 -4.03
N GLN A 100 -2.61 9.92 -4.83
CA GLN A 100 -3.90 9.24 -4.94
C GLN A 100 -4.25 9.00 -6.40
N LEU A 101 -4.40 7.74 -6.78
CA LEU A 101 -4.87 7.33 -8.11
C LEU A 101 -6.35 6.97 -8.06
N THR A 102 -7.08 7.24 -9.15
CA THR A 102 -8.43 6.68 -9.33
C THR A 102 -8.35 5.35 -10.03
N VAL A 103 -9.07 4.34 -9.53
CA VAL A 103 -9.13 3.00 -10.12
C VAL A 103 -10.57 2.50 -10.21
N PRO A 104 -10.85 1.50 -11.07
CA PRO A 104 -12.13 0.81 -11.06
C PRO A 104 -12.45 0.26 -9.66
N ARG A 105 -13.75 0.12 -9.38
CA ARG A 105 -14.21 -0.35 -8.07
C ARG A 105 -13.63 -1.73 -7.73
N LEU A 106 -13.23 -1.88 -6.48
CA LEU A 106 -12.72 -3.11 -5.89
C LEU A 106 -13.77 -4.24 -5.94
N SER A 107 -13.34 -5.45 -6.32
CA SER A 107 -14.06 -6.70 -6.00
C SER A 107 -13.65 -7.14 -4.61
N LEU A 108 -14.59 -7.14 -3.66
CA LEU A 108 -14.29 -7.53 -2.28
C LEU A 108 -13.94 -9.03 -2.18
N MET A 109 -14.58 -9.86 -2.99
CA MET A 109 -14.32 -11.30 -3.01
C MET A 109 -12.90 -11.60 -3.47
N ASP A 110 -12.49 -11.05 -4.63
CA ASP A 110 -11.14 -11.25 -5.18
C ASP A 110 -10.07 -10.70 -4.22
N TYR A 111 -10.37 -9.58 -3.55
CA TYR A 111 -9.50 -9.04 -2.51
C TYR A 111 -9.34 -10.02 -1.35
N GLN A 112 -10.43 -10.57 -0.83
CA GLN A 112 -10.40 -11.46 0.32
C GLN A 112 -9.63 -12.75 0.01
N GLU A 113 -9.82 -13.30 -1.19
CA GLU A 113 -9.08 -14.47 -1.67
C GLU A 113 -7.58 -14.17 -1.80
N TRP A 114 -7.24 -13.06 -2.46
CA TRP A 114 -5.85 -12.62 -2.57
C TRP A 114 -5.20 -12.41 -1.21
N HIS A 115 -5.84 -11.63 -0.33
CA HIS A 115 -5.31 -11.31 0.98
C HIS A 115 -5.11 -12.58 1.83
N ALA A 116 -6.05 -13.52 1.81
CA ALA A 116 -5.93 -14.78 2.52
C ALA A 116 -4.68 -15.56 2.09
N GLY A 117 -4.40 -15.61 0.78
CA GLY A 117 -3.20 -16.25 0.24
C GLY A 117 -1.91 -15.53 0.65
N GLU A 118 -1.87 -14.19 0.63
CA GLU A 118 -0.65 -13.44 0.98
C GLU A 118 -0.28 -13.55 2.46
N VAL A 119 -1.26 -13.78 3.34
CA VAL A 119 -1.03 -13.89 4.79
C VAL A 119 -0.95 -15.34 5.27
N GLU A 120 -1.16 -16.30 4.37
CA GLU A 120 -1.04 -17.73 4.64
C GLU A 120 0.42 -18.06 4.98
N GLY A 121 0.67 -18.45 6.24
CA GLY A 121 2.03 -18.77 6.73
C GLY A 121 2.70 -17.67 7.56
N LEU A 122 2.06 -16.51 7.76
CA LEU A 122 2.53 -15.58 8.78
C LEU A 122 2.37 -16.22 10.18
N PRO A 123 3.46 -16.32 10.97
CA PRO A 123 3.38 -16.93 12.30
C PRO A 123 2.36 -16.19 13.16
N LEU A 124 1.61 -16.97 13.94
CA LEU A 124 0.76 -16.40 14.99
C LEU A 124 1.69 -15.81 16.05
N LEU A 125 1.56 -14.51 16.31
CA LEU A 125 2.17 -13.91 17.49
C LEU A 125 1.46 -14.54 18.70
N SER A 126 2.19 -15.43 19.37
CA SER A 126 1.74 -16.13 20.58
C SER A 126 1.93 -15.24 21.80
#